data_AF-A0A1F5SN57-F1
#
_entry.id   AF-A0A1F5SN57-F1
#
_cell.length_a   1.000
_cell.length_b   1.000
_cell.length_c   1.000
_cell.angle_alpha   90.00
_cell.angle_beta   90.00
_cell.angle_gamma   90.00
#
_symmetry.space_group_name_H-M   'P 1'
#
loop_
_entity.id
_entity.type
_entity.pdbx_description
1 polymer ?
#
loop_
_entity_poly.entity_id
_entity_poly.type
_entity_poly.pdbx_seq_one_letter_code
_entity_poly.pdbx_strand_id
1 'polypeptide(L)' 'MAKHPGSLWIDKNYNALPKNQWVAADKNGLVASNPDYDKLISELHNQNIKLSDVCLMYVPGGGVQ' A
#
# COMPACT_ATOMS: atom_id res chain seq x y z
N MET A 1 -6.82 19.18 3.98
CA MET A 1 -7.14 17.74 4.05
C MET A 1 -6.04 17.04 4.82
N ALA A 2 -6.36 16.22 5.83
CA ALA A 2 -5.35 15.43 6.52
C ALA A 2 -4.80 14.37 5.55
N LYS A 3 -3.46 14.21 5.50
CA LYS A 3 -2.85 13.16 4.69
C LYS A 3 -3.18 11.80 5.28
N HIS A 4 -3.52 10.86 4.41
CA HIS A 4 -3.91 9.51 4.83
C HIS A 4 -2.70 8.78 5.44
N PRO A 5 -2.82 8.09 6.59
CA PRO A 5 -1.67 7.48 7.27
C PRO A 5 -0.87 6.50 6.39
N GLY A 6 -1.57 5.67 5.61
CA GLY A 6 -0.94 4.79 4.62
C GLY A 6 -0.18 5.54 3.53
N SER A 7 -0.64 6.71 3.09
CA SER A 7 0.08 7.49 2.07
C SER A 7 1.38 8.08 2.64
N LEU A 8 1.36 8.51 3.90
CA LEU A 8 2.56 8.99 4.60
C LEU A 8 3.60 7.87 4.75
N TRP A 9 3.15 6.64 5.04
CA TRP A 9 4.05 5.49 5.13
C TRP A 9 4.66 5.15 3.77
N ILE A 10 3.85 5.14 2.70
CA ILE A 10 4.32 4.91 1.33
C ILE A 10 5.36 5.97 0.94
N ASP A 11 5.08 7.26 1.14
CA ASP A 11 6.00 8.35 0.83
C ASP A 11 7.36 8.16 1.53
N LYS A 12 7.34 7.80 2.81
CA LYS A 12 8.56 7.58 3.61
C LYS A 12 9.36 6.36 3.15
N ASN A 13 8.70 5.33 2.65
CA ASN A 13 9.31 4.04 2.32
C ASN A 13 9.40 3.78 0.81
N TYR A 14 9.07 4.76 -0.04
CA TYR A 14 8.86 4.59 -1.47
C TYR A 14 10.00 3.86 -2.21
N ASN A 15 11.25 4.11 -1.79
CA ASN A 15 12.43 3.49 -2.40
C ASN A 15 12.57 1.99 -2.08
N ALA A 16 12.05 1.54 -0.94
CA ALA A 16 12.07 0.14 -0.51
C ALA A 16 10.82 -0.64 -0.97
N LEU A 17 9.82 0.04 -1.55
CA LEU A 17 8.62 -0.62 -2.05
C LEU A 17 8.92 -1.45 -3.31
N PRO A 18 8.26 -2.60 -3.46
CA PRO A 18 8.39 -3.40 -4.66
C PRO A 18 7.87 -2.63 -5.88
N LYS A 19 8.66 -2.69 -6.95
CA LYS A 19 8.47 -1.93 -8.18
C LYS A 19 7.60 -2.66 -9.19
N ASN A 20 6.99 -1.91 -10.12
CA ASN A 20 6.10 -2.39 -11.17
C ASN A 20 4.84 -3.12 -10.66
N GLN A 21 4.32 -2.71 -9.50
CA GLN A 21 3.12 -3.33 -8.94
C GLN A 21 2.33 -2.37 -8.03
N TRP A 22 1.07 -2.74 -7.79
CA TRP A 22 0.22 -2.10 -6.80
C TRP A 22 0.65 -2.51 -5.39
N VAL A 23 0.65 -1.57 -4.48
CA VAL A 23 0.90 -1.81 -3.05
C VAL A 23 -0.24 -1.22 -2.24
N ALA A 24 -0.62 -1.92 -1.18
CA ALA A 24 -1.53 -1.45 -0.15
C ALA A 24 -0.73 -1.26 1.14
N ALA A 25 -0.84 -0.12 1.80
CA ALA A 25 -0.16 0.14 3.07
C ALA A 25 -1.04 0.92 4.05
N ASP A 26 -0.85 0.67 5.33
CA ASP A 26 -1.47 1.40 6.44
C ASP A 26 -0.43 2.25 7.19
N LYS A 27 -0.78 2.76 8.37
CA LYS A 27 0.15 3.52 9.23
C LYS A 27 1.34 2.70 9.74
N ASN A 28 1.21 1.38 9.81
CA ASN A 28 2.18 0.46 10.39
C ASN A 28 3.12 -0.13 9.33
N GLY A 29 2.63 -0.36 8.11
CA GLY A 29 3.39 -1.10 7.12
C GLY A 29 2.71 -1.35 5.78
N LEU A 30 3.44 -2.09 4.95
CA LEU A 30 2.90 -2.72 3.76
C LEU A 30 1.90 -3.81 4.19
N VAL A 31 0.66 -3.69 3.74
CA VAL A 31 -0.41 -4.65 3.98
C VAL A 31 -0.39 -5.74 2.91
N ALA A 32 -0.30 -5.34 1.64
CA ALA A 32 -0.33 -6.27 0.52
C ALA A 32 0.41 -5.74 -0.71
N SER A 33 0.82 -6.68 -1.57
CA SER A 33 1.56 -6.43 -2.81
C SER A 33 0.89 -7.15 -3.98
N ASN A 34 0.60 -6.40 -5.04
CA ASN A 34 -0.24 -6.77 -6.16
C ASN A 34 -1.56 -7.46 -5.73
N PRO A 35 -2.30 -6.92 -4.74
CA PRO A 35 -3.50 -7.59 -4.28
C PRO A 35 -4.61 -7.46 -5.31
N ASP A 36 -5.31 -8.57 -5.58
CA ASP A 36 -6.68 -8.49 -6.07
C ASP A 36 -7.62 -8.07 -4.92
N TYR A 37 -8.85 -7.68 -5.25
CA TYR A 37 -9.79 -7.17 -4.25
C TYR A 37 -10.05 -8.16 -3.12
N ASP A 38 -10.27 -9.44 -3.43
CA ASP A 38 -10.59 -10.46 -2.43
C ASP A 38 -9.40 -10.75 -1.51
N LYS A 39 -8.18 -10.81 -2.06
CA LYS A 39 -6.95 -10.92 -1.27
C LYS A 39 -6.76 -9.69 -0.39
N LEU A 40 -6.98 -8.49 -0.89
CA LEU A 40 -6.85 -7.27 -0.09
C LEU A 40 -7.80 -7.32 1.10
N ILE A 41 -9.09 -7.57 0.88
CA ILE A 41 -10.08 -7.65 1.96
C ILE A 41 -9.74 -8.76 2.96
N SER A 42 -9.25 -9.91 2.48
CA SER A 42 -8.82 -11.01 3.34
C SER A 42 -7.63 -10.62 4.22
N GLU A 43 -6.60 -9.98 3.66
CA GLU A 43 -5.45 -9.46 4.42
C GLU A 43 -5.87 -8.42 5.47
N LEU A 44 -6.77 -7.51 5.10
CA LEU A 44 -7.29 -6.50 6.03
C LEU A 44 -8.06 -7.12 7.20
N HIS A 45 -8.90 -8.12 6.93
CA HIS A 45 -9.60 -8.86 7.97
C HIS A 45 -8.63 -9.62 8.88
N ASN A 46 -7.64 -10.31 8.30
CA ASN A 46 -6.64 -11.07 9.07
C ASN A 46 -5.80 -10.19 9.98
N GLN A 47 -5.48 -8.97 9.53
CA GLN A 47 -4.67 -8.01 10.26
C GLN A 47 -5.50 -7.05 11.13
N ASN A 48 -6.83 -7.18 11.14
CA ASN A 48 -7.78 -6.29 11.82
C ASN A 48 -7.59 -4.81 11.41
N ILE A 49 -7.31 -4.56 10.14
CA ILE A 49 -7.12 -3.24 9.54
C ILE A 49 -8.41 -2.83 8.83
N LYS A 50 -8.85 -1.58 9.00
CA LYS A 50 -10.00 -1.06 8.26
C LYS A 50 -9.57 -0.61 6.87
N LEU A 51 -10.43 -0.82 5.87
CA LEU A 51 -10.19 -0.33 4.51
C LEU A 51 -9.95 1.19 4.47
N SER A 52 -10.60 1.95 5.36
CA SER A 52 -10.42 3.40 5.49
C SER A 52 -9.05 3.85 6.00
N ASP A 53 -8.23 2.92 6.51
CA ASP A 53 -6.88 3.18 7.01
C ASP A 53 -5.79 2.76 6.02
N VAL A 54 -6.18 2.31 4.82
CA VAL A 54 -5.29 1.73 3.80
C VAL A 54 -5.19 2.63 2.58
N CYS A 55 -3.95 2.90 2.15
CA CYS A 55 -3.66 3.59 0.90
C CYS A 55 -3.22 2.58 -0.15
N LEU A 56 -3.83 2.65 -1.34
CA LEU A 56 -3.42 1.89 -2.51
C LEU A 56 -2.61 2.80 -3.45
N MET A 57 -1.44 2.35 -3.91
CA MET A 57 -0.61 3.10 -4.86
C MET A 57 0.06 2.15 -5.85
N TYR A 58 0.15 2.55 -7.12
CA TYR A 58 1.02 1.87 -8.08
C TYR A 58 2.45 2.42 -7.95
N VAL A 59 3.42 1.52 -7.74
CA VAL A 59 4.83 1.89 -7.66
C VAL A 59 5.48 1.61 -9.01
N PRO A 60 5.76 2.63 -9.85
CA PRO A 60 6.47 2.43 -11.10
C PRO A 60 7.89 1.91 -10.81
N GLY A 61 8.28 0.83 -11.48
CA GLY A 61 9.69 0.54 -11.66
C GLY A 61 10.24 1.56 -12.63
N GLY A 62 11.24 2.32 -12.18
CA GLY A 62 11.86 3.35 -13.01
C GLY A 62 12.39 2.76 -14.31
N GLY A 63 11.56 2.76 -15.34
CA GLY A 63 12.00 2.81 -16.72
C GLY A 63 12.34 4.27 -16.99
N VAL A 64 13.56 4.66 -16.64
CA VAL A 64 14.20 5.77 -17.34
C VAL A 64 14.34 5.32 -18.80
N GLN A 65 13.65 6.02 -19.69
CA GLN A 65 14.04 6.09 -21.11
C GLN A 65 15.47 6.62 -21.22
#